data_AF-A0A817N1X2-F1
#
_entry.id   AF-A0A817N1X2-F1
#
_cell.length_a   1.000
_cell.length_b   1.000
_cell.length_c   1.000
_cell.angle_alpha   90.00
_cell.angle_beta   90.00
_cell.angle_gamma   90.00
#
_symmetry.space_group_name_H-M   'P 1'
#
loop_
_entity.id
_entity.type
_entity.pdbx_description
1 polymer ?
#
loop_
_entity_poly.entity_id
_entity_poly.type
_entity_poly.pdbx_seq_one_letter_code
_entity_poly.pdbx_strand_id
1 'polypeptide(L)'
;PQVTLRGSPADFQELIDRVQQLKLLFTDFHWWFDALLPNLEKLKESAEGKPDIDWWQKICHRDNSGSGVDLLLGWLATFVPVRF
;
A
#
# COMPACT_ATOMS: atom_id res chain seq x y z
N PRO A 1 -8.07 13.77 1.05
CA PRO A 1 -7.81 13.60 2.50
C PRO A 1 -6.68 14.55 2.93
N GLN A 2 -6.58 14.90 4.21
CA GLN A 2 -5.42 15.61 4.75
C GLN A 2 -4.50 14.59 5.41
N VAL A 3 -3.28 14.43 4.88
CA VAL A 3 -2.33 13.40 5.32
C VAL A 3 -0.98 14.03 5.60
N THR A 4 -0.35 13.61 6.70
CA THR A 4 1.05 13.89 6.99
C THR A 4 1.84 12.61 6.84
N LEU A 5 2.62 12.51 5.76
CA LEU A 5 3.56 11.40 5.59
C LEU A 5 4.82 11.67 6.42
N ARG A 6 5.19 10.72 7.28
CA ARG A 6 6.43 10.76 8.05
C ARG A 6 7.43 9.78 7.46
N GLY A 7 8.72 10.11 7.56
CA GLY A 7 9.81 9.35 6.95
C GLY A 7 10.39 10.08 5.73
N SER A 8 11.62 9.73 5.41
CA SER A 8 12.38 10.20 4.26
C SER A 8 12.22 9.24 3.07
N PRO A 9 12.52 9.67 1.84
CA PRO A 9 12.58 8.76 0.69
C PRO A 9 13.49 7.54 0.91
N ALA A 10 14.57 7.70 1.68
CA ALA A 10 15.48 6.62 2.02
C ALA A 10 14.84 5.55 2.91
N ASP A 11 14.01 5.97 3.87
CA ASP A 11 13.27 5.02 4.74
C ASP A 11 12.32 4.16 3.91
N PHE A 12 11.63 4.75 2.93
CA PHE A 12 10.74 4.00 2.04
C PHE A 12 11.50 3.10 1.07
N GLN A 13 12.66 3.54 0.56
CA GLN A 13 13.53 2.68 -0.25
C GLN A 13 13.99 1.45 0.56
N GLU A 14 14.40 1.64 1.81
CA GLU A 14 14.80 0.52 2.67
C GLU A 14 13.66 -0.47 2.89
N LEU A 15 12.42 0.01 3.06
CA LEU A 15 11.24 -0.85 3.15
C LEU A 15 11.02 -1.65 1.85
N ILE A 16 11.13 -1.01 0.69
CA ILE A 16 10.99 -1.67 -0.62
C ILE A 16 12.03 -2.78 -0.76
N ASP A 17 13.30 -2.48 -0.47
CA ASP A 17 14.39 -3.44 -0.58
C ASP A 17 14.17 -4.66 0.31
N ARG A 18 13.76 -4.44 1.56
CA ARG A 18 13.43 -5.52 2.51
C ARG A 18 12.25 -6.36 2.02
N VAL A 19 11.20 -5.75 1.47
CA VAL A 19 10.05 -6.47 0.93
C VAL A 19 10.43 -7.29 -0.30
N GLN A 20 11.30 -6.77 -1.18
CA GLN A 20 11.83 -7.53 -2.31
C GLN A 20 12.64 -8.75 -1.85
N GLN A 21 13.48 -8.59 -0.80
CA GLN A 21 14.20 -9.71 -0.19
C GLN A 21 13.24 -10.75 0.41
N LEU A 22 12.22 -10.32 1.14
CA LEU A 22 11.19 -11.22 1.70
C LEU A 22 10.45 -11.97 0.60
N LYS A 23 10.12 -11.31 -0.52
CA LYS A 23 9.47 -11.94 -1.66
C LYS A 23 10.29 -13.10 -2.21
N LEU A 24 11.61 -12.99 -2.28
CA LEU A 24 12.49 -14.09 -2.73
C LEU A 24 12.49 -15.29 -1.78
N LEU A 25 12.27 -15.07 -0.48
CA LEU A 25 12.30 -16.10 0.56
C LEU A 25 10.95 -16.78 0.78
N PHE A 26 9.84 -16.05 0.58
CA PHE A 26 8.48 -16.49 0.92
C PHE A 26 7.59 -16.54 -0.32
N THR A 27 7.75 -17.60 -1.12
CA THR A 27 7.03 -17.75 -2.40
C THR A 27 5.51 -17.82 -2.25
N ASP A 28 5.01 -18.37 -1.14
CA ASP A 28 3.58 -18.48 -0.84
C ASP A 28 2.89 -17.11 -0.66
N PHE A 29 3.68 -16.06 -0.43
CA PHE A 29 3.21 -14.68 -0.21
C PHE A 29 3.45 -13.75 -1.40
N HIS A 30 3.89 -14.27 -2.56
CA HIS A 30 4.10 -13.44 -3.75
C HIS A 30 2.89 -12.56 -4.09
N TRP A 31 1.68 -13.12 -4.04
CA TRP A 31 0.43 -12.39 -4.29
C TRP A 31 0.27 -11.15 -3.40
N TRP A 32 0.73 -11.23 -2.14
CA TRP A 32 0.65 -10.14 -1.19
C TRP A 32 1.76 -9.12 -1.42
N PHE A 33 2.99 -9.58 -1.65
CA PHE A 33 4.11 -8.69 -1.96
C PHE A 33 3.89 -7.91 -3.26
N ASP A 34 3.28 -8.55 -4.27
CA ASP A 34 2.90 -7.91 -5.53
C ASP A 34 1.84 -6.81 -5.35
N ALA A 35 0.96 -6.95 -4.35
CA ALA A 35 0.01 -5.91 -3.98
C ALA A 35 0.63 -4.82 -3.10
N LEU A 36 1.58 -5.16 -2.23
CA LEU A 36 2.21 -4.23 -1.29
C LEU A 36 3.24 -3.30 -1.96
N LEU A 37 4.12 -3.85 -2.80
CA LEU A 37 5.25 -3.12 -3.40
C LEU A 37 4.85 -1.84 -4.14
N PRO A 38 3.82 -1.84 -5.01
CA PRO A 38 3.40 -0.61 -5.71
C PRO A 38 2.96 0.51 -4.75
N ASN A 39 2.37 0.15 -3.59
CA ASN A 39 1.95 1.13 -2.60
C ASN A 39 3.14 1.70 -1.81
N LEU A 40 4.18 0.91 -1.57
CA LEU A 40 5.43 1.41 -0.98
C LEU A 40 6.16 2.38 -1.93
N GLU A 41 6.17 2.09 -3.23
CA GLU A 41 6.71 3.01 -4.25
C GLU A 41 5.93 4.33 -4.28
N LYS A 42 4.60 4.29 -4.20
CA LYS A 42 3.77 5.51 -4.12
C LYS A 42 4.03 6.34 -2.86
N LEU A 43 4.32 5.69 -1.73
CA LEU A 43 4.74 6.39 -0.51
C LEU A 43 6.10 7.05 -0.69
N LYS A 44 7.06 6.36 -1.33
CA LYS A 44 8.37 6.92 -1.66
C LYS A 44 8.25 8.13 -2.60
N GLU A 45 7.49 8.01 -3.69
CA GLU A 45 7.19 9.13 -4.62
C GLU A 45 6.64 10.34 -3.87
N SER A 46 5.72 10.10 -2.93
CA SER A 46 5.14 11.16 -2.10
C SER A 46 6.17 11.80 -1.17
N ALA A 47 7.06 11.02 -0.57
CA ALA A 47 8.16 11.51 0.26
C ALA A 47 9.21 12.30 -0.54
N GLU A 48 9.36 12.02 -1.84
CA GLU A 48 10.20 12.80 -2.78
C GLU A 48 9.55 14.12 -3.21
N GLY A 49 8.34 14.44 -2.72
CA GLY A 49 7.60 15.65 -3.08
C GLY A 49 6.80 15.51 -4.37
N LYS A 50 6.52 14.28 -4.83
CA LYS A 50 5.69 13.97 -6.01
C LYS A 50 4.43 13.18 -5.63
N PRO A 51 3.54 13.73 -4.78
CA PRO A 51 2.36 12.99 -4.34
C PRO A 51 1.36 12.78 -5.48
N ASP A 52 0.91 11.53 -5.65
CA ASP A 52 -0.20 11.16 -6.54
C ASP A 52 -1.53 11.36 -5.80
N ILE A 53 -2.21 12.48 -6.10
CA ILE A 53 -3.42 12.90 -5.38
C ILE A 53 -4.56 11.89 -5.56
N ASP A 54 -4.73 11.32 -6.74
CA ASP A 54 -5.80 10.37 -7.03
C ASP A 54 -5.57 9.04 -6.29
N TRP A 55 -4.32 8.62 -6.16
CA TRP A 55 -3.95 7.47 -5.32
C TRP A 55 -4.16 7.78 -3.83
N TRP A 56 -3.76 8.94 -3.33
CA TRP A 56 -4.01 9.36 -1.95
C TRP A 56 -5.50 9.49 -1.62
N GLN A 57 -6.37 9.77 -2.57
CA GLN A 57 -7.82 9.76 -2.35
C GLN A 57 -8.39 8.36 -2.09
N LYS A 58 -7.65 7.30 -2.43
CA LYS A 58 -8.09 5.89 -2.34
C LYS A 58 -7.50 5.13 -1.14
N ILE A 59 -6.99 5.84 -0.11
CA ILE A 59 -6.48 5.23 1.15
C ILE A 59 -7.50 4.24 1.71
N CYS A 60 -8.73 4.73 1.87
CA CYS A 60 -9.91 3.98 2.24
C CYS A 60 -11.05 4.44 1.32
N HIS A 61 -11.66 3.52 0.59
CA HIS A 61 -12.92 3.72 -0.11
C HIS A 61 -13.93 2.70 0.40
N ARG A 62 -15.16 3.18 0.62
CA ARG A 62 -16.29 2.31 0.93
C ARG A 62 -16.91 1.90 -0.38
N ASP A 63 -16.88 0.61 -0.68
CA ASP A 63 -17.56 0.09 -1.86
C ASP A 63 -18.89 -0.51 -1.42
N ASN A 64 -19.99 0.18 -1.75
CA ASN A 64 -21.32 -0.22 -1.31
C ASN A 64 -21.87 -1.26 -2.29
N SER A 65 -21.45 -2.52 -2.13
CA SER A 65 -21.82 -3.62 -3.03
C SER A 65 -23.27 -4.12 -2.85
N GLY A 66 -24.09 -3.44 -2.05
CA GLY A 66 -25.45 -3.87 -1.71
C GLY A 66 -25.47 -5.07 -0.74
N SER A 67 -26.64 -5.34 -0.17
CA SER A 67 -26.87 -6.44 0.80
C SER A 67 -25.96 -6.44 2.05
N GLY A 68 -25.60 -5.26 2.56
CA GLY A 68 -25.08 -5.10 3.93
C GLY A 68 -23.60 -5.42 4.15
N VAL A 69 -22.82 -5.66 3.08
CA VAL A 69 -21.36 -5.84 3.20
C VAL A 69 -20.66 -4.48 3.04
N ASP A 70 -20.43 -3.81 4.17
CA ASP A 70 -19.57 -2.61 4.22
C ASP A 70 -18.09 -3.04 4.28
N LEU A 71 -17.47 -3.28 3.12
CA LEU A 71 -16.02 -3.46 3.08
C LEU A 71 -15.32 -2.11 3.08
N LEU A 72 -14.46 -1.90 4.07
CA LEU A 72 -13.49 -0.81 4.07
C LEU A 72 -12.34 -1.25 3.14
N LEU A 73 -12.49 -0.95 1.85
CA LEU A 73 -11.53 -1.28 0.82
C LEU A 73 -10.57 -0.10 0.62
N GLY A 74 -9.45 -0.31 -0.08
CA GLY A 74 -8.44 0.72 -0.30
C GLY A 74 -7.04 0.15 -0.25
N TRP A 75 -6.08 0.94 -0.70
CA TRP A 75 -4.70 0.47 -0.72
C TRP A 75 -4.12 0.33 0.69
N LEU A 76 -4.70 0.96 1.71
CA LEU A 76 -4.28 0.74 3.10
C LEU A 76 -4.43 -0.73 3.52
N ALA A 77 -5.39 -1.45 2.95
CA ALA A 77 -5.59 -2.87 3.23
C ALA A 77 -4.41 -3.75 2.79
N THR A 78 -3.56 -3.30 1.85
CA THR A 78 -2.41 -4.11 1.40
C THR A 78 -1.33 -4.27 2.47
N PHE A 79 -1.37 -3.48 3.56
CA PHE A 79 -0.47 -3.63 4.70
C PHE A 79 -0.80 -4.85 5.57
N VAL A 80 -1.94 -5.50 5.34
CA VAL A 80 -2.32 -6.74 6.02
C VAL A 80 -2.47 -7.85 4.98
N PRO A 81 -1.79 -9.00 5.12
CA PRO A 81 -1.94 -10.14 4.23
C PRO A 81 -3.29 -10.83 4.47
N VAL A 82 -4.36 -10.31 3.87
CA VAL A 82 -5.68 -10.94 3.86
C VAL A 82 -5.96 -11.58 2.51
N ARG A 83 -6.37 -12.85 2.54
CA ARG A 83 -6.86 -13.60 1.37
C ARG A 83 -8.30 -14.00 1.69
N PHE A 84 -9.25 -13.51 0.91
CA PHE A 84 -10.65 -13.93 0.96
C PHE A 84 -10.86 -15.19 0.12
#